data_AF-A0A662FE85-F1
#
_entry.id   AF-A0A662FE85-F1
#
_cell.length_a   1.000
_cell.length_b   1.000
_cell.length_c   1.000
_cell.angle_alpha   90.00
_cell.angle_beta   90.00
_cell.angle_gamma   90.00
#
_symmetry.space_group_name_H-M   'P 1'
#
loop_
_entity.id
_entity.type
_entity.pdbx_description
1 polymer ?
#
loop_
_entity_poly.entity_id
_entity_poly.type
_entity_poly.pdbx_seq_one_letter_code
_entity_poly.pdbx_strand_id
1 'polypeptide(L)'
;MKRWVLLLLLIFLFFSGCKEKAVPEKIKELEAIPEKNEIAIESEKVLLIVAQKDFQPIEYSEVRDAIEARGIAVDVASPNGGTATATSGFTVETIPIADVNVDDY
;
A
#
# COMPACT_ATOMS: atom_id res chain seq x y z
N MET A 1 -47.93 -17.85 -30.14
CA MET A 1 -46.85 -17.28 -30.98
C MET A 1 -46.37 -15.88 -30.56
N LYS A 2 -47.18 -15.02 -29.91
CA LYS A 2 -46.77 -13.64 -29.55
C LYS A 2 -45.91 -13.46 -28.29
N ARG A 3 -45.79 -14.46 -27.41
CA ARG A 3 -44.96 -14.38 -26.18
C ARG A 3 -43.47 -14.60 -26.42
N TRP A 4 -43.11 -15.43 -27.41
CA TRP A 4 -41.71 -15.70 -27.77
C TRP A 4 -41.06 -14.53 -28.53
N VAL A 5 -41.87 -13.78 -29.29
CA VAL A 5 -41.40 -12.57 -30.00
C VAL A 5 -41.04 -11.44 -29.02
N LEU A 6 -41.76 -11.32 -27.90
CA LEU A 6 -41.47 -10.32 -26.86
C LEU A 6 -40.17 -10.65 -26.09
N LEU A 7 -39.87 -11.94 -25.91
CA LEU A 7 -38.69 -12.41 -25.19
C LEU A 7 -37.41 -12.28 -26.04
N LEU A 8 -37.51 -12.46 -27.36
CA LEU A 8 -36.44 -12.18 -28.32
C LEU A 8 -36.09 -10.69 -28.41
N LEU A 9 -37.09 -9.80 -28.27
CA LEU A 9 -36.89 -8.35 -28.33
C LEU A 9 -36.21 -7.79 -27.07
N LEU A 10 -36.42 -8.43 -25.91
CA LEU A 10 -35.74 -8.11 -24.64
C LEU A 10 -34.27 -8.57 -24.60
N ILE A 11 -33.95 -9.71 -25.22
CA ILE A 11 -32.57 -10.20 -25.33
C ILE A 11 -31.72 -9.28 -26.23
N PHE A 12 -32.31 -8.72 -27.29
CA PHE A 12 -31.61 -7.81 -28.19
C PHE A 12 -31.21 -6.48 -27.52
N LEU A 13 -31.96 -6.05 -26.50
CA LEU A 13 -31.68 -4.81 -25.76
C LEU A 13 -30.52 -4.93 -24.76
N PHE A 14 -30.13 -6.14 -24.35
CA PHE A 14 -28.98 -6.34 -23.46
C PHE A 14 -27.62 -6.35 -24.19
N PHE A 15 -27.58 -6.54 -25.50
CA PHE A 15 -26.33 -6.63 -26.26
C PHE A 15 -25.82 -5.29 -26.85
N SER A 16 -26.58 -4.20 -26.76
CA SER A 16 -26.20 -2.91 -27.38
C SER A 16 -25.46 -1.94 -26.44
N GLY A 17 -24.91 -2.42 -25.32
CA GLY A 17 -24.69 -1.59 -24.14
C GLY A 17 -23.27 -1.26 -23.69
N CYS A 18 -22.20 -1.69 -24.37
CA CYS A 18 -20.83 -1.26 -24.03
C CYS A 18 -20.06 -0.87 -25.29
N LYS A 19 -20.14 0.42 -25.66
CA LYS A 19 -19.13 1.02 -26.54
C LYS A 19 -17.84 1.13 -25.75
N GLU A 20 -16.96 0.15 -25.93
CA GLU A 20 -15.57 0.23 -25.51
C GLU A 20 -14.96 1.46 -26.19
N LYS A 21 -14.72 2.51 -25.40
CA LYS A 21 -14.01 3.69 -25.87
C LYS A 21 -12.59 3.24 -26.15
N ALA A 22 -12.20 3.26 -27.42
CA ALA A 22 -10.81 3.11 -27.82
C ALA A 22 -9.97 4.13 -27.03
N VAL A 23 -9.19 3.62 -26.08
CA VAL A 23 -8.20 4.40 -25.35
C VAL A 23 -7.20 4.92 -26.39
N PRO A 24 -6.92 6.23 -26.43
CA PRO A 24 -5.99 6.77 -27.40
C PRO A 24 -4.62 6.09 -27.24
N GLU A 25 -4.06 5.66 -28.37
CA GLU A 25 -2.78 4.96 -28.52
C GLU A 25 -1.59 5.71 -27.91
N LYS A 26 -1.76 6.99 -27.56
CA LYS A 26 -0.78 7.87 -26.92
C LYS A 26 -0.47 7.53 -25.44
N ILE A 27 -0.99 6.42 -24.92
CA ILE A 27 -0.65 5.88 -23.58
C ILE A 27 0.17 4.57 -23.70
N LYS A 28 0.49 4.09 -24.92
CA LYS A 28 1.41 2.94 -25.09
C LYS A 28 2.89 3.28 -24.89
N GLU A 29 3.21 4.56 -24.74
CA GLU A 29 4.57 5.08 -24.56
C GLU A 29 4.69 5.82 -23.22
N LEU A 30 4.00 5.31 -22.20
CA LEU A 30 4.50 5.37 -20.83
C LEU A 30 5.21 4.04 -20.63
N GLU A 31 6.48 4.07 -21.02
CA GLU A 31 7.44 3.00 -20.84
C GLU A 31 7.32 2.42 -19.43
N ALA A 32 7.21 1.10 -19.41
CA ALA A 32 7.51 0.19 -18.33
C ALA A 32 7.99 0.87 -17.04
N ILE A 33 7.10 0.93 -16.03
CA ILE A 33 7.55 0.88 -14.65
C ILE A 33 8.51 -0.31 -14.60
N PRO A 34 9.81 -0.12 -14.30
CA PRO A 34 10.76 -1.22 -14.28
C PRO A 34 10.15 -2.33 -13.46
N GLU A 35 9.99 -3.48 -14.09
CA GLU A 35 9.47 -4.69 -13.51
C GLU A 35 10.20 -4.88 -12.18
N LYS A 36 9.45 -4.62 -11.09
CA LYS A 36 9.80 -4.81 -9.69
C LYS A 36 11.26 -5.21 -9.55
N ASN A 37 12.16 -4.23 -9.49
CA ASN A 37 13.52 -4.48 -9.04
C ASN A 37 13.34 -5.21 -7.71
N GLU A 38 13.61 -6.51 -7.70
CA GLU A 38 13.75 -7.26 -6.47
C GLU A 38 14.93 -6.60 -5.78
N ILE A 39 14.62 -5.59 -4.96
CA ILE A 39 15.54 -5.14 -3.92
C ILE A 39 15.72 -6.41 -3.12
N ALA A 40 16.85 -7.07 -3.31
CA ALA A 40 17.32 -8.10 -2.41
C ALA A 40 17.47 -7.39 -1.07
N ILE A 41 16.41 -7.44 -0.26
CA ILE A 41 16.48 -7.00 1.12
C ILE A 41 17.29 -8.12 1.78
N GLU A 42 18.60 -7.91 1.88
CA GLU A 42 19.50 -8.86 2.53
C GLU A 42 19.23 -8.92 4.04
N SER A 43 18.63 -7.87 4.60
CA SER A 43 18.19 -7.82 6.00
C SER A 43 16.75 -8.31 6.18
N GLU A 44 16.54 -9.20 7.13
CA GLU A 44 15.19 -9.69 7.47
C GLU A 44 14.39 -8.68 8.30
N LYS A 45 14.91 -7.44 8.45
CA LYS A 45 14.46 -6.48 9.46
C LYS A 45 14.56 -5.03 8.95
N VAL A 46 13.56 -4.22 9.27
CA VAL A 46 13.50 -2.79 8.93
C VAL A 46 13.34 -1.95 10.20
N LEU A 47 13.98 -0.78 10.23
CA LEU A 47 13.78 0.21 11.27
C LEU A 47 12.85 1.33 10.77
N LEU A 48 11.71 1.52 11.45
CA LEU A 48 10.88 2.71 11.27
C LEU A 48 11.23 3.74 12.33
N ILE A 49 11.51 4.96 11.89
CA ILE A 49 11.80 6.09 12.79
C ILE A 49 10.60 7.01 12.82
N VAL A 50 10.08 7.28 14.02
CA VAL A 50 8.97 8.21 14.23
C VAL A 50 9.37 9.36 15.16
N ALA A 51 8.65 10.48 15.06
CA ALA A 51 8.76 11.53 16.07
C ALA A 51 8.24 11.03 17.43
N GLN A 52 8.81 11.54 18.53
CA GLN A 52 8.32 11.22 19.88
C GLN A 52 6.86 11.62 20.08
N LYS A 53 6.44 12.72 19.45
CA LYS A 53 5.07 13.26 19.52
C LYS A 53 4.61 13.69 18.14
N ASP A 54 3.30 13.60 17.94
CA ASP A 54 2.58 14.11 16.77
C ASP A 54 3.04 13.50 15.44
N PHE A 55 3.50 12.25 15.44
CA PHE A 55 3.72 11.52 14.18
C PHE A 55 2.38 11.18 13.52
N GLN A 56 2.38 11.05 12.19
CA GLN A 56 1.17 10.76 11.42
C GLN A 56 0.83 9.26 11.51
N PRO A 57 -0.30 8.88 12.14
CA PRO A 57 -0.59 7.48 12.46
C PRO A 57 -0.79 6.62 11.22
N ILE A 58 -1.41 7.15 10.16
CA ILE A 58 -1.68 6.42 8.92
C ILE A 58 -0.37 6.07 8.19
N GLU A 59 0.55 7.04 8.10
CA GLU A 59 1.87 6.82 7.48
C GLU A 59 2.67 5.76 8.24
N TYR A 60 2.58 5.74 9.58
CA TYR A 60 3.20 4.69 10.37
C TYR A 60 2.53 3.33 10.17
N SER A 61 1.22 3.23 10.34
CA SER A 61 0.52 1.94 10.35
C SER A 61 0.49 1.27 8.99
N GLU A 62 0.17 2.02 7.92
CA GLU A 62 0.07 1.43 6.58
C GLU A 62 1.43 0.97 6.07
N VAL A 63 2.50 1.71 6.38
CA VAL A 63 3.88 1.33 6.01
C VAL A 63 4.31 0.10 6.80
N ARG A 64 4.11 0.10 8.13
CA ARG A 64 4.44 -1.06 8.98
C ARG A 64 3.72 -2.32 8.51
N ASP A 65 2.39 -2.24 8.33
CA ASP A 65 1.57 -3.37 7.91
C ASP A 65 2.01 -3.90 6.55
N ALA A 66 2.34 -3.02 5.59
CA ALA A 66 2.81 -3.42 4.26
C ALA A 66 4.17 -4.12 4.28
N ILE A 67 5.07 -3.75 5.21
CA ILE A 67 6.38 -4.38 5.39
C ILE A 67 6.21 -5.73 6.09
N GLU A 68 5.49 -5.76 7.21
CA GLU A 68 5.27 -6.99 7.99
C GLU A 68 4.47 -8.04 7.20
N ALA A 69 3.54 -7.63 6.34
CA ALA A 69 2.81 -8.54 5.43
C ALA A 69 3.71 -9.28 4.42
N ARG A 70 4.97 -8.82 4.24
CA ARG A 70 5.99 -9.48 3.42
C ARG A 70 6.91 -10.39 4.24
N GLY A 71 6.65 -10.56 5.53
CA GLY A 71 7.46 -11.38 6.43
C GLY A 71 8.72 -10.69 6.95
N ILE A 72 8.84 -9.37 6.78
CA ILE A 72 9.98 -8.59 7.24
C ILE A 72 9.67 -8.03 8.63
N ALA A 73 10.55 -8.25 9.60
CA ALA A 73 10.36 -7.74 10.96
C ALA A 73 10.54 -6.21 11.00
N VAL A 74 9.77 -5.52 11.83
CA VAL A 74 9.85 -4.07 11.98
C VAL A 74 10.11 -3.68 13.43
N ASP A 75 11.24 -3.00 13.65
CA ASP A 75 11.49 -2.27 14.90
C ASP A 75 11.12 -0.79 14.71
N VAL A 76 10.82 -0.14 15.82
CA VAL A 76 10.45 1.28 15.83
C VAL A 76 11.37 2.04 16.75
N ALA A 77 11.94 3.14 16.28
CA ALA A 77 12.77 4.04 17.08
C ALA A 77 12.20 5.46 17.12
N SER A 78 12.52 6.17 18.20
CA SER A 78 12.22 7.59 18.37
C SER A 78 13.39 8.28 19.08
N PRO A 79 13.46 9.63 19.08
CA PRO A 79 14.61 10.35 19.65
C PRO A 79 15.02 9.93 21.06
N ASN A 80 14.06 9.63 21.96
CA ASN A 80 14.35 9.24 23.34
C ASN A 80 13.86 7.83 23.70
N GLY A 81 13.26 7.10 22.75
CA GLY A 81 12.65 5.80 23.01
C GLY A 81 11.39 5.89 23.89
N GLY A 82 11.00 4.74 24.44
CA GLY A 82 9.78 4.60 25.23
C GLY A 82 8.52 4.86 24.40
N THR A 83 7.48 5.39 25.03
CA THR A 83 6.20 5.66 24.35
C THR A 83 6.29 6.89 23.45
N ALA A 84 6.12 6.69 22.14
CA ALA A 84 5.84 7.76 21.18
C ALA A 84 4.32 7.89 20.96
N THR A 85 3.83 9.11 20.75
CA THR A 85 2.39 9.40 20.62
C THR A 85 2.08 10.08 19.29
N ALA A 86 1.13 9.54 18.53
CA ALA A 86 0.66 10.08 17.26
C ALA A 86 -0.27 11.28 17.46
N THR A 87 -0.55 12.01 16.37
CA THR A 87 -1.55 13.10 16.35
C THR A 87 -2.96 12.66 16.76
N SER A 88 -3.29 11.37 16.61
CA SER A 88 -4.58 10.78 17.03
C SER A 88 -4.64 10.36 18.50
N GLY A 89 -3.51 10.42 19.22
CA GLY A 89 -3.36 9.84 20.56
C GLY A 89 -3.01 8.35 20.58
N PHE A 90 -2.92 7.70 19.41
CA PHE A 90 -2.35 6.35 19.29
C PHE A 90 -0.90 6.32 19.77
N THR A 91 -0.50 5.27 20.49
CA THR A 91 0.84 5.16 21.08
C THR A 91 1.59 3.94 20.57
N VAL A 92 2.91 4.07 20.43
CA VAL A 92 3.82 2.97 20.08
C VAL A 92 5.02 2.98 21.00
N GLU A 93 5.49 1.79 21.37
CA GLU A 93 6.75 1.65 22.09
C GLU A 93 7.91 1.70 21.10
N THR A 94 8.98 2.40 21.50
CA THR A 94 10.11 2.71 20.63
C THR A 94 11.44 2.54 21.35
N ILE A 95 12.47 2.20 20.59
CA ILE A 95 13.86 2.17 21.04
C ILE A 95 14.43 3.60 20.89
N PRO A 96 15.29 4.08 21.82
CA PRO A 96 16.02 5.33 21.61
C PRO A 96 16.90 5.21 20.35
N ILE A 97 16.87 6.22 19.47
CA ILE A 97 17.73 6.22 18.27
C ILE A 97 19.22 6.04 18.62
N ALA A 98 19.65 6.55 19.78
CA ALA A 98 21.03 6.39 20.27
C ALA A 98 21.43 4.94 20.58
N ASP A 99 20.45 4.05 20.81
CA ASP A 99 20.68 2.64 21.15
C ASP A 99 20.55 1.72 19.92
N VAL A 100 20.21 2.26 18.75
CA VAL A 100 20.08 1.51 17.50
C VAL A 100 21.46 1.15 16.96
N ASN A 101 21.68 -0.14 16.70
CA ASN A 101 22.77 -0.62 15.85
C ASN A 101 22.32 -0.63 14.39
N VAL A 102 22.98 0.14 13.52
CA VAL A 102 22.59 0.26 12.11
C VAL A 102 22.89 -1.02 11.32
N ASP A 103 23.89 -1.80 11.73
CA ASP A 103 24.26 -3.05 11.06
C ASP A 103 23.18 -4.15 11.21
N ASP A 104 22.16 -3.94 12.05
CA ASP A 104 21.05 -4.88 12.25
C ASP A 104 19.90 -4.71 11.22
N TYR A 105 19.98 -3.71 10.31
CA TYR A 105 18.91 -3.31 9.38
C TYR A 105 19.45 -3.05 7.97
#